data_AF-A0A2D4ILI0-F1
#
_entry.id   AF-A0A2D4ILI0-F1
#
_cell.length_a   1.000
_cell.length_b   1.000
_cell.length_c   1.000
_cell.angle_alpha   90.00
_cell.angle_beta   90.00
_cell.angle_gamma   90.00
#
_symmetry.space_group_name_H-M   'P 1'
#
loop_
_entity.id
_entity.type
_entity.pdbx_description
1 polymer ?
#
loop_
_entity_poly.entity_id
_entity_poly.type
_entity_poly.pdbx_seq_one_letter_code
_entity_poly.pdbx_strand_id
1 'polypeptide(L)'
;YMGAFAVVAAPEMASLSSPVPLLRRGGSSVHWFRRGLRLHDNPALQAAIQEATSVRCIYILDPWFAASSAVGINRWRFLLQSLEDLDNSLRKLNSRLFVVRGQPTDVFPRLFKVRL
;
A
#
# COMPACT_ATOMS: atom_id res chain seq x y z
N TYR A 1 3.73 33.56 -36.65
CA TYR A 1 3.54 32.10 -36.50
C TYR A 1 4.91 31.48 -36.19
N MET A 2 5.43 31.67 -34.97
CA MET A 2 5.34 30.74 -33.82
C MET A 2 5.84 29.33 -34.16
N GLY A 3 7.00 28.96 -33.62
CA GLY A 3 7.58 27.62 -33.72
C GLY A 3 9.07 27.55 -33.39
N ALA A 4 9.47 28.00 -32.19
CA ALA A 4 10.80 27.75 -31.63
C ALA A 4 10.64 26.88 -30.38
N PHE A 5 11.37 25.76 -30.30
CA PHE A 5 12.35 25.43 -29.25
C PHE A 5 12.59 23.92 -29.14
N ALA A 6 13.84 23.55 -29.36
CA ALA A 6 14.42 22.32 -28.84
C ALA A 6 14.77 22.50 -27.35
N VAL A 7 14.53 21.48 -26.52
CA VAL A 7 15.10 21.31 -25.18
C VAL A 7 15.31 19.80 -25.02
N VAL A 8 16.50 19.28 -25.34
CA VAL A 8 17.69 19.13 -24.48
C VAL A 8 17.46 18.19 -23.30
N ALA A 9 18.30 17.16 -23.30
CA ALA A 9 18.39 16.07 -22.34
C ALA A 9 18.49 16.55 -20.88
N ALA A 10 17.90 15.74 -19.99
CA ALA A 10 17.99 15.89 -18.56
C ALA A 10 19.44 15.80 -18.06
N PRO A 11 19.87 16.68 -17.13
CA PRO A 11 21.03 16.42 -16.32
C PRO A 11 20.62 15.72 -15.02
N GLU A 12 21.35 14.65 -14.73
CA GLU A 12 21.46 14.01 -13.43
C GLU A 12 22.21 14.95 -12.48
N MET A 13 21.62 15.35 -11.34
CA MET A 13 22.39 15.84 -10.20
C MET A 13 21.61 15.71 -8.89
N ALA A 14 22.17 14.89 -8.01
CA ALA A 14 21.72 14.69 -6.66
C ALA A 14 22.06 15.89 -5.74
N SER A 15 21.22 16.04 -4.70
CA SER A 15 21.53 16.57 -3.37
C SER A 15 21.62 18.10 -3.19
N LEU A 16 20.58 18.69 -2.57
CA LEU A 16 20.57 19.22 -1.18
C LEU A 16 19.51 20.33 -1.00
N SER A 17 18.84 20.27 0.15
CA SER A 17 18.12 21.37 0.83
C SER A 17 16.92 22.01 0.13
N SER A 18 15.73 21.44 0.37
CA SER A 18 14.61 22.24 0.88
C SER A 18 13.61 21.31 1.58
N PRO A 19 13.14 21.62 2.80
CA PRO A 19 11.93 21.01 3.29
C PRO A 19 10.82 21.65 2.47
N VAL A 20 10.40 21.01 1.39
CA VAL A 20 9.07 21.29 0.88
C VAL A 20 8.17 20.55 1.86
N PRO A 21 7.42 21.22 2.76
CA PRO A 21 6.24 20.56 3.27
C PRO A 21 5.34 20.51 2.04
N LEU A 22 5.47 19.44 1.26
CA LEU A 22 4.48 19.09 0.26
C LEU A 22 3.20 19.14 1.04
N LEU A 23 2.40 20.15 0.75
CA LEU A 23 1.11 20.42 1.36
C LEU A 23 0.50 19.03 1.57
N ARG A 24 0.46 18.51 2.82
CA ARG A 24 -0.12 17.18 3.08
C ARG A 24 -1.57 17.36 2.68
N ARG A 25 -1.87 17.11 1.40
CA ARG A 25 -3.23 17.13 0.90
C ARG A 25 -3.90 16.12 1.80
N GLY A 26 -4.92 16.55 2.54
CA GLY A 26 -5.66 15.75 3.49
C GLY A 26 -6.34 14.59 2.76
N GLY A 27 -5.54 13.61 2.38
CA GLY A 27 -5.87 12.50 1.52
C GLY A 27 -5.45 11.22 2.20
N SER A 28 -6.32 10.23 2.07
CA SER A 28 -6.14 8.90 2.61
C SER A 28 -5.64 7.99 1.50
N SER A 29 -4.46 7.39 1.71
CA SER A 29 -3.89 6.40 0.79
C SER A 29 -4.18 5.00 1.28
N VAL A 30 -4.37 4.09 0.34
CA VAL A 30 -4.60 2.68 0.62
C VAL A 30 -3.43 1.87 0.09
N HIS A 31 -2.79 1.11 0.96
CA HIS A 31 -1.73 0.19 0.56
C HIS A 31 -2.26 -1.25 0.55
N TRP A 32 -2.30 -1.86 -0.63
CA TRP A 32 -2.82 -3.22 -0.81
C TRP A 32 -1.68 -4.25 -0.83
N PHE A 33 -1.62 -5.07 0.22
CA PHE A 33 -0.70 -6.20 0.29
C PHE A 33 -1.24 -7.39 -0.53
N ARG A 34 -0.42 -7.90 -1.47
CA ARG A 34 -0.74 -9.11 -2.27
C ARG A 34 0.26 -10.24 -2.04
N ARG A 35 1.49 -10.04 -2.51
CA ARG A 35 2.61 -10.99 -2.40
C ARG A 35 3.74 -10.28 -1.66
N GLY A 36 4.16 -10.83 -0.52
CA GLY A 36 5.15 -10.19 0.36
C GLY A 36 4.50 -9.37 1.47
N LEU A 37 4.24 -10.02 2.61
CA LEU A 37 3.71 -9.41 3.83
C LEU A 37 4.84 -8.78 4.65
N ARG A 38 5.61 -7.87 4.04
CA ARG A 38 6.77 -7.22 4.66
C ARG A 38 6.62 -5.71 4.65
N LEU A 39 7.05 -5.12 5.76
CA LEU A 39 6.93 -3.68 6.00
C LEU A 39 8.22 -2.91 5.67
N HIS A 40 9.39 -3.55 5.83
CA HIS A 40 10.70 -2.89 5.80
C HIS A 40 11.21 -2.58 4.37
N ASP A 41 10.93 -3.43 3.39
CA ASP A 41 11.37 -3.25 2.00
C ASP A 41 10.20 -2.95 1.06
N ASN A 42 9.34 -2.00 1.44
CA ASN A 42 8.17 -1.66 0.65
C ASN A 42 8.19 -0.19 0.18
N PRO A 43 8.81 0.10 -0.98
CA PRO A 43 8.89 1.46 -1.50
C PRO A 43 7.51 2.05 -1.78
N ALA A 44 6.51 1.22 -2.12
CA ALA A 44 5.13 1.67 -2.30
C ALA A 44 4.49 2.14 -0.99
N LEU A 45 4.77 1.47 0.13
CA LEU A 45 4.31 1.91 1.44
C LEU A 45 5.00 3.22 1.85
N GLN A 46 6.30 3.34 1.59
CA GLN A 46 7.05 4.55 1.89
C GLN A 46 6.53 5.75 1.10
N ALA A 47 6.27 5.59 -0.20
CA ALA A 47 5.66 6.62 -1.03
C ALA A 47 4.26 7.01 -0.51
N ALA A 48 3.42 6.02 -0.16
CA ALA A 48 2.09 6.29 0.39
C ALA A 48 2.14 7.09 1.71
N ILE A 49 3.11 6.81 2.58
CA ILE A 49 3.30 7.55 3.84
C ILE A 49 3.81 8.97 3.60
N GLN A 50 4.65 9.18 2.59
CA GLN A 50 5.17 10.50 2.24
C GLN A 50 4.10 11.39 1.59
N GLU A 51 3.22 10.83 0.77
CA GLU A 51 2.19 11.58 0.06
C GLU A 51 0.89 11.79 0.85
N ALA A 52 0.55 10.89 1.77
CA ALA A 52 -0.77 10.87 2.42
C ALA A 52 -0.77 11.34 3.88
N THR A 53 -1.93 11.81 4.33
CA THR A 53 -2.13 12.13 5.75
C THR A 53 -2.43 10.87 6.56
N SER A 54 -3.13 9.91 5.96
CA SER A 54 -3.44 8.63 6.59
C SER A 54 -3.24 7.51 5.58
N VAL A 55 -2.54 6.45 6.01
CA VAL A 55 -2.31 5.27 5.18
C VAL A 55 -3.02 4.08 5.80
N ARG A 56 -3.90 3.46 5.03
CA ARG A 56 -4.62 2.26 5.43
C ARG A 56 -4.03 1.04 4.73
N CYS A 57 -3.55 0.09 5.51
CA CYS A 57 -3.00 -1.16 5.01
C CYS A 57 -4.10 -2.21 4.88
N ILE A 58 -4.24 -2.81 3.70
CA ILE A 58 -5.33 -3.74 3.39
C ILE A 58 -4.76 -5.01 2.78
N TYR A 59 -5.30 -6.15 3.23
CA TYR A 59 -5.06 -7.45 2.64
C TYR A 59 -6.40 -8.05 2.22
N ILE A 60 -6.50 -8.47 0.95
CA ILE A 60 -7.72 -9.06 0.42
C ILE A 60 -7.49 -10.56 0.31
N LEU A 61 -8.21 -11.31 1.14
CA LEU A 61 -8.21 -12.76 1.12
C LEU A 61 -9.17 -13.24 0.04
N ASP A 62 -8.59 -13.87 -0.98
CA ASP A 62 -9.37 -14.42 -2.09
C ASP A 62 -10.21 -15.62 -1.59
N PRO A 63 -11.54 -15.61 -1.77
CA PRO A 63 -12.39 -16.75 -1.39
C PRO A 63 -12.00 -18.04 -2.12
N TRP A 64 -11.44 -17.97 -3.33
CA TRP A 64 -10.93 -19.15 -4.03
C TRP A 64 -9.71 -19.74 -3.33
N PHE A 65 -8.85 -18.89 -2.76
CA PHE A 65 -7.73 -19.36 -1.97
C PHE A 65 -8.23 -20.11 -0.73
N ALA A 66 -9.30 -19.62 -0.08
CA ALA A 66 -9.95 -20.25 1.09
C ALA A 66 -10.71 -21.53 0.78
N ALA A 67 -11.34 -21.61 -0.39
CA ALA A 67 -12.09 -22.78 -0.82
C ALA A 67 -11.22 -23.86 -1.46
N SER A 68 -10.01 -23.52 -1.91
CA SER A 68 -9.14 -24.48 -2.58
C SER A 68 -8.51 -25.41 -1.54
N SER A 69 -8.96 -26.67 -1.57
CA SER A 69 -8.32 -27.81 -0.88
C SER A 69 -6.85 -28.02 -1.28
N ALA A 70 -6.38 -27.34 -2.33
CA ALA A 70 -4.97 -27.29 -2.74
C ALA A 70 -4.08 -26.44 -1.81
N VAL A 71 -4.66 -25.56 -1.00
CA VAL A 71 -3.90 -24.81 0.01
C VAL A 71 -3.85 -25.65 1.28
N GLY A 72 -2.78 -26.44 1.44
CA GLY A 72 -2.59 -27.25 2.64
C GLY A 72 -2.62 -26.41 3.93
N ILE A 73 -3.09 -27.01 5.02
CA ILE A 73 -3.22 -26.39 6.36
C ILE A 73 -1.97 -25.60 6.77
N ASN A 74 -0.78 -26.10 6.47
CA ASN A 74 0.48 -25.43 6.80
C ASN A 74 0.62 -24.08 6.11
N ARG A 75 0.20 -23.97 4.84
CA ARG A 75 0.25 -22.71 4.08
C ARG A 75 -0.76 -21.70 4.62
N TRP A 76 -1.95 -22.17 5.00
CA TRP A 76 -2.95 -21.35 5.70
C TRP A 76 -2.43 -20.81 7.03
N ARG A 77 -1.84 -21.68 7.84
CA ARG A 77 -1.30 -21.32 9.14
C ARG A 77 -0.16 -20.32 9.02
N PHE A 78 0.75 -20.55 8.06
CA PHE A 78 1.83 -19.60 7.75
C PHE A 78 1.30 -18.24 7.28
N LEU A 79 0.26 -18.22 6.44
CA LEU A 79 -0.37 -16.97 6.01
C LEU A 79 -0.96 -16.20 7.20
N LEU A 80 -1.71 -16.87 8.08
CA LEU A 80 -2.30 -16.25 9.25
C LEU A 80 -1.24 -15.69 10.20
N GLN A 81 -0.19 -16.46 10.49
CA GLN A 81 0.95 -16.00 11.28
C GLN A 81 1.64 -14.79 10.65
N SER A 82 1.84 -14.81 9.33
CA SER A 82 2.44 -13.67 8.62
C SER A 82 1.56 -12.41 8.65
N LEU A 83 0.23 -12.57 8.59
CA LEU A 83 -0.72 -11.46 8.69
C LEU A 83 -0.76 -10.89 10.11
N GLU A 84 -0.69 -11.75 11.12
CA GLU A 84 -0.64 -11.36 12.53
C GLU A 84 0.66 -10.60 12.85
N ASP A 85 1.81 -11.10 12.39
CA ASP A 85 3.09 -10.40 12.51
C ASP A 85 3.06 -9.04 11.82
N LEU A 86 2.47 -8.96 10.61
CA LEU A 86 2.33 -7.70 9.89
C LEU A 86 1.41 -6.71 10.64
N ASP A 87 0.29 -7.17 11.19
CA ASP A 87 -0.60 -6.33 12.01
C ASP A 87 0.12 -5.83 13.27
N ASN A 88 0.89 -6.69 13.93
CA ASN A 88 1.70 -6.32 15.09
C ASN A 88 2.75 -5.25 14.75
N SER A 89 3.44 -5.39 13.62
CA SER A 89 4.36 -4.36 13.11
C SER A 89 3.65 -3.05 12.79
N LEU A 90 2.45 -3.11 12.21
CA LEU A 90 1.64 -1.91 11.92
C LEU A 90 1.13 -1.23 13.20
N ARG A 91 0.73 -2.00 14.22
CA ARG A 91 0.28 -1.49 15.52
C ARG A 91 1.35 -0.70 16.24
N LYS A 92 2.62 -1.13 16.13
CA LYS A 92 3.78 -0.37 16.66
C LYS A 92 3.91 1.02 16.02
N LEU A 93 3.38 1.19 14.80
CA LEU A 93 3.37 2.44 14.05
C LEU A 93 2.01 3.18 14.17
N ASN A 94 1.18 2.83 15.15
CA ASN A 94 -0.19 3.33 15.31
C ASN A 94 -1.11 3.08 14.10
N SER A 95 -0.82 2.06 13.30
CA SER A 95 -1.65 1.61 12.18
C SER A 95 -2.21 0.21 12.43
N ARG A 96 -3.07 -0.28 11.53
CA ARG A 96 -3.68 -1.62 11.60
C ARG A 96 -3.83 -2.22 10.22
N LEU A 97 -3.81 -3.54 10.15
CA LEU A 97 -4.06 -4.31 8.93
C LEU A 97 -5.55 -4.63 8.78
N PHE A 98 -6.13 -4.25 7.65
CA PHE A 98 -7.51 -4.61 7.31
C PHE A 98 -7.53 -5.84 6.44
N VAL A 99 -7.92 -6.98 7.02
CA VAL A 99 -8.11 -8.23 6.27
C VAL A 99 -9.56 -8.32 5.83
N VAL A 100 -9.78 -8.29 4.52
CA VAL A 100 -11.12 -8.35 3.92
C VAL A 100 -11.22 -9.61 3.06
N ARG A 101 -12.34 -10.32 3.14
CA ARG A 101 -12.61 -11.48 2.26
C ARG A 101 -13.42 -11.04 1.06
N GLY A 102 -13.03 -11.44 -0.14
CA GLY A 102 -13.79 -11.18 -1.36
C GLY A 102 -12.93 -10.85 -2.57
N GLN A 103 -13.58 -10.43 -3.64
CA GLN A 103 -12.89 -9.98 -4.85
C GLN A 103 -12.42 -8.52 -4.70
N PRO A 104 -11.21 -8.18 -5.15
CA PRO A 104 -10.71 -6.80 -5.09
C PRO A 104 -11.66 -5.79 -5.74
N THR A 105 -12.32 -6.18 -6.83
CA THR A 105 -13.32 -5.38 -7.56
C THR A 105 -14.50 -4.95 -6.70
N ASP A 106 -14.89 -5.73 -5.69
CA ASP A 106 -16.00 -5.39 -4.80
C ASP A 106 -15.53 -4.66 -3.53
N VAL A 107 -14.32 -4.98 -3.08
CA VAL A 107 -13.75 -4.48 -1.82
C VAL A 107 -13.31 -3.03 -1.96
N PHE A 108 -12.62 -2.67 -3.04
CA PHE A 108 -12.11 -1.30 -3.24
C PHE A 108 -13.24 -0.26 -3.32
N PRO A 109 -14.32 -0.43 -4.11
CA PRO A 109 -15.40 0.54 -4.14
C PRO A 109 -16.07 0.74 -2.78
N ARG A 110 -16.21 -0.33 -1.99
CA ARG A 110 -16.76 -0.23 -0.62
C ARG A 110 -15.84 0.56 0.30
N LEU A 111 -14.52 0.35 0.18
CA LEU A 111 -13.51 1.08 0.95
C LEU A 111 -13.47 2.57 0.61
N PHE A 112 -13.60 2.95 -0.66
CA PHE A 112 -13.62 4.36 -1.04
C PHE A 112 -14.94 5.06 -0.70
N LYS A 113 -16.05 4.30 -0.62
CA LYS A 113 -17.37 4.84 -0.26
C LYS A 113 -17.53 5.10 1.23
N VAL A 114 -16.94 4.25 2.07
CA VAL A 114 -16.80 4.52 3.50
C VAL A 114 -15.73 5.58 3.62
N ARG A 115 -16.11 6.86 3.84
CA ARG A 115 -15.18 8.00 3.97
C ARG A 115 -13.90 7.57 4.69
N LEU A 116 -12.83 7.45 3.91
CA LEU A 116 -11.46 7.28 4.38
C LEU A 116 -10.91 8.60 4.89
#